data_AF-A0A024W0E7-F1
#
_entry.id   AF-A0A024W0E7-F1
#
_cell.length_a   1.000
_cell.length_b   1.000
_cell.length_c   1.000
_cell.angle_alpha   90.00
_cell.angle_beta   90.00
_cell.angle_gamma   90.00
#
_symmetry.space_group_name_H-M   'P 1'
#
loop_
_entity.id
_entity.type
_entity.pdbx_description
1 polymer ?
#
loop_
_entity_poly.entity_id
_entity_poly.type
_entity_poly.pdbx_seq_one_letter_code
_entity_poly.pdbx_strand_id
1 'polypeptide(L)'
;MTKEVYAVKIIKKKKKHKKSYNFEKMVKNEIKYLSIMSHENIIKFKDFFEDKNKFYIVLEKCEGGELFYKVVKNKCLMESESALIVRQVGYIGLKIKYICCALQYLHSNNIIHRDIKAENFLFKNKNTKNIKLIDFGMAKRL
;
A
#
# COMPACT_ATOMS: atom_id res chain seq x y z
N MET A 1 0.07 10.93 26.51
CA MET A 1 0.21 11.12 25.06
C MET A 1 0.82 9.88 24.43
N THR A 2 0.14 9.25 23.47
CA THR A 2 0.69 8.13 22.70
C THR A 2 1.75 8.67 21.72
N LYS A 3 3.03 8.31 21.88
CA LYS A 3 4.15 8.75 21.01
C LYS A 3 4.18 8.04 19.64
N GLU A 4 3.02 7.70 19.09
CA GLU A 4 2.92 6.95 17.85
C GLU A 4 3.03 7.88 16.63
N VAL A 5 3.81 7.47 15.64
CA VAL A 5 4.04 8.23 14.40
C VAL A 5 3.25 7.61 13.26
N TYR A 6 2.57 8.45 12.48
CA TYR A 6 1.70 8.06 11.38
C TYR A 6 2.10 8.73 10.06
N ALA A 7 1.63 8.17 8.95
CA ALA A 7 1.67 8.81 7.63
C ALA A 7 0.30 9.42 7.32
N VAL A 8 0.27 10.65 6.81
CA VAL A 8 -0.99 11.34 6.46
C VAL A 8 -1.01 11.59 4.95
N LYS A 9 -1.90 10.91 4.22
CA LYS A 9 -2.16 11.15 2.80
C LYS A 9 -3.13 12.33 2.69
N ILE A 10 -2.66 13.44 2.13
CA ILE A 10 -3.43 14.68 1.96
C ILE A 10 -3.92 14.78 0.52
N ILE A 11 -5.24 14.85 0.31
CA ILE A 11 -5.85 14.91 -1.02
C ILE A 11 -6.66 16.21 -1.14
N LYS A 12 -6.30 17.07 -2.12
CA LYS A 12 -7.03 18.32 -2.37
C LYS A 12 -8.37 18.04 -3.06
N LYS A 13 -9.44 18.69 -2.58
CA LYS A 13 -10.76 18.67 -3.21
C LYS A 13 -10.72 19.44 -4.53
N LYS A 14 -11.46 18.95 -5.53
CA LYS A 14 -11.60 19.61 -6.84
C LYS A 14 -12.74 20.63 -6.77
N LYS A 15 -12.68 21.70 -7.56
CA LYS A 15 -13.76 22.70 -7.68
C LYS A 15 -15.09 21.99 -8.00
N LYS A 16 -16.22 22.45 -7.46
CA LYS A 16 -17.52 21.78 -7.57
C LYS A 16 -18.06 21.74 -9.02
N HIS A 17 -17.86 20.63 -9.71
CA HIS A 17 -18.47 20.25 -11.00
C HIS A 17 -18.63 18.71 -11.10
N LYS A 18 -19.33 18.17 -12.09
CA LYS A 18 -19.66 16.72 -12.17
C LYS A 18 -18.45 15.78 -11.98
N LYS A 19 -17.28 16.11 -12.55
CA LYS A 19 -16.04 15.33 -12.36
C LYS A 19 -15.50 15.37 -10.92
N SER A 20 -15.76 16.45 -10.16
CA SER A 20 -15.35 16.55 -8.75
C SER A 20 -16.15 15.61 -7.85
N TYR A 21 -17.45 15.43 -8.10
CA TYR A 21 -18.27 14.49 -7.33
C TYR A 21 -17.78 13.05 -7.47
N ASN A 22 -17.43 12.63 -8.70
CA ASN A 22 -16.85 11.30 -8.94
C ASN A 22 -15.51 11.12 -8.23
N PHE A 23 -14.69 12.18 -8.18
CA PHE A 23 -13.42 12.15 -7.47
C PHE A 23 -13.59 12.05 -5.95
N GLU A 24 -14.48 12.84 -5.35
CA GLU A 24 -14.76 12.75 -3.92
C GLU A 24 -15.34 11.38 -3.54
N LYS A 25 -16.23 10.83 -4.37
CA LYS A 25 -16.76 9.48 -4.20
C LYS A 25 -15.65 8.41 -4.25
N MET A 26 -14.68 8.57 -5.16
CA MET A 26 -13.52 7.69 -5.24
C MET A 26 -12.68 7.71 -3.95
N VAL A 27 -12.40 8.90 -3.41
CA VAL A 27 -11.66 9.06 -2.15
C VAL A 27 -12.45 8.47 -0.96
N LYS A 28 -13.76 8.73 -0.87
CA LYS A 28 -14.61 8.14 0.18
C LYS A 28 -14.69 6.62 0.11
N ASN A 29 -14.69 6.06 -1.10
CA ASN A 29 -14.62 4.61 -1.28
C ASN A 29 -13.26 4.05 -0.83
N GLU A 30 -12.14 4.71 -1.15
CA GLU A 30 -10.81 4.33 -0.66
C GLU A 30 -10.80 4.22 0.87
N ILE A 31 -11.31 5.25 1.57
CA ILE A 31 -11.42 5.28 3.04
C ILE A 31 -12.31 4.13 3.54
N LYS A 32 -13.48 3.92 2.91
CA LYS A 32 -14.41 2.85 3.29
C LYS A 32 -13.78 1.46 3.17
N TYR A 33 -12.99 1.22 2.12
CA TYR A 33 -12.32 -0.07 1.95
C TYR A 33 -11.19 -0.23 2.96
N LEU A 34 -10.37 0.79 3.13
CA LEU A 34 -9.26 0.78 4.09
C LEU A 34 -9.73 0.61 5.54
N SER A 35 -10.86 1.21 5.93
CA SER A 35 -11.34 1.19 7.32
C SER A 35 -11.83 -0.18 7.79
N ILE A 36 -12.17 -1.08 6.87
CA ILE A 36 -12.62 -2.44 7.19
C ILE A 36 -11.50 -3.49 7.02
N MET A 37 -10.31 -3.07 6.56
CA MET A 37 -9.19 -3.98 6.34
C MET A 37 -8.32 -4.14 7.57
N SER A 38 -8.03 -5.38 7.91
CA SER A 38 -7.10 -5.76 8.95
C SER A 38 -6.31 -6.99 8.51
N HIS A 39 -5.16 -6.75 7.87
CA HIS A 39 -4.27 -7.81 7.39
C HIS A 39 -2.81 -7.35 7.47
N GLU A 40 -1.89 -8.27 7.76
CA GLU A 40 -0.47 -7.90 7.95
C GLU A 40 0.18 -7.32 6.69
N ASN A 41 -0.22 -7.80 5.50
CA ASN A 41 0.27 -7.36 4.20
C ASN A 41 -0.55 -6.22 3.57
N ILE A 42 -1.43 -5.58 4.34
CA ILE A 42 -2.18 -4.38 3.90
C ILE A 42 -1.84 -3.25 4.85
N ILE A 43 -1.79 -2.03 4.33
CA ILE A 43 -1.58 -0.84 5.16
C ILE A 43 -2.74 -0.65 6.13
N LYS A 44 -2.41 -0.46 7.40
CA LYS A 44 -3.38 -0.23 8.47
C LYS A 44 -3.90 1.20 8.40
N PHE A 45 -5.21 1.32 8.23
CA PHE A 45 -5.93 2.56 8.42
C PHE A 45 -6.02 2.90 9.90
N LYS A 46 -5.80 4.17 10.25
CA LYS A 46 -5.93 4.67 11.62
C LYS A 46 -7.13 5.57 11.78
N ASP A 47 -7.25 6.59 10.94
CA ASP A 47 -8.28 7.62 11.07
C ASP A 47 -8.47 8.42 9.78
N PHE A 48 -9.52 9.23 9.72
CA PHE A 48 -9.83 10.10 8.60
C PHE A 48 -10.39 11.45 9.07
N PHE A 49 -9.88 12.52 8.46
CA PHE A 49 -10.38 13.88 8.66
C PHE A 49 -10.70 14.55 7.33
N GLU A 50 -11.65 15.47 7.36
CA GLU A 50 -12.08 16.25 6.20
C GLU A 50 -12.24 17.71 6.60
N ASP A 51 -11.61 18.62 5.84
CA ASP A 51 -11.87 20.06 5.93
C ASP A 51 -12.52 20.57 4.64
N LYS A 52 -12.75 21.88 4.53
CA LYS A 52 -13.38 22.49 3.35
C LYS A 52 -12.66 22.18 2.02
N ASN A 53 -11.35 21.99 2.05
CA ASN A 53 -10.48 21.94 0.88
C ASN A 53 -9.73 20.62 0.71
N LYS A 54 -9.64 19.78 1.75
CA LYS A 54 -8.76 18.60 1.79
C LYS A 54 -9.38 17.42 2.52
N PHE A 55 -8.97 16.23 2.10
CA PHE A 55 -9.13 14.98 2.82
C PHE A 55 -7.78 14.59 3.43
N TYR A 56 -7.80 14.04 4.65
CA TYR A 56 -6.63 13.57 5.38
C TYR A 56 -6.87 12.11 5.78
N ILE A 57 -6.11 11.20 5.19
CA ILE A 57 -6.19 9.77 5.51
C ILE A 57 -4.98 9.42 6.37
N VAL A 58 -5.21 9.04 7.62
CA VAL A 58 -4.18 8.67 8.58
C VAL A 58 -3.93 7.17 8.49
N LEU A 59 -2.69 6.80 8.17
CA LEU A 59 -2.23 5.44 7.93
C LEU A 59 -1.05 5.12 8.83
N GLU A 60 -0.81 3.83 9.09
CA GLU A 60 0.45 3.42 9.71
C GLU A 60 1.66 3.92 8.89
N LYS A 61 2.74 4.26 9.57
CA LYS A 61 3.97 4.70 8.91
C LYS A 61 4.78 3.49 8.44
N CYS A 62 5.13 3.46 7.16
CA CYS A 62 6.09 2.52 6.58
C CYS A 62 7.42 3.22 6.29
N GLU A 63 8.52 2.73 6.85
CA GLU A 63 9.84 3.37 6.76
C GLU A 63 10.85 2.58 5.90
N GLY A 64 10.44 1.42 5.39
CA GLY A 64 11.34 0.53 4.67
C GLY A 64 11.46 0.83 3.17
N GLY A 65 10.74 1.82 2.65
CA GLY A 65 10.72 2.20 1.22
C GLY A 65 9.90 1.26 0.34
N GLU A 66 9.85 1.55 -0.95
CA GLU A 66 9.08 0.80 -1.95
C GLU A 66 9.76 -0.51 -2.37
N LEU A 67 8.94 -1.50 -2.71
CA LEU A 67 9.39 -2.78 -3.23
C LEU A 67 10.12 -2.62 -4.57
N PHE A 68 9.60 -1.76 -5.45
CA PHE A 68 10.21 -1.46 -6.75
C PHE A 68 11.71 -1.16 -6.63
N TYR A 69 12.09 -0.20 -5.78
CA TYR A 69 13.50 0.18 -5.63
C TYR A 69 14.37 -0.95 -5.08
N LYS A 70 13.84 -1.79 -4.18
CA LYS A 70 14.62 -2.91 -3.62
C LYS A 70 14.76 -4.10 -4.56
N VAL A 71 13.83 -4.30 -5.48
CA VAL A 71 13.91 -5.40 -6.47
C VAL A 71 14.69 -4.96 -7.70
N VAL A 72 14.39 -3.78 -8.23
CA VAL A 72 14.93 -3.31 -9.52
C VAL A 72 16.32 -2.70 -9.37
N LYS A 73 16.60 -2.00 -8.27
CA LYS A 73 17.87 -1.26 -8.09
C LYS A 73 19.00 -2.09 -7.48
N ASN A 74 18.71 -3.22 -6.83
CA ASN A 74 19.71 -4.11 -6.21
C ASN A 74 20.40 -5.07 -7.20
N LYS A 75 20.58 -4.67 -8.46
CA LYS A 75 21.29 -5.47 -9.49
C LYS A 75 22.81 -5.54 -9.29
N CYS A 76 23.38 -4.87 -8.28
CA CYS A 76 24.83 -4.81 -8.08
C CYS A 76 25.21 -5.39 -6.71
N LEU A 77 25.41 -6.71 -6.63
CA LEU A 77 26.14 -7.32 -5.50
C LEU A 77 27.15 -8.32 -6.05
N MET A 78 28.40 -8.20 -5.58
CA MET A 78 29.56 -9.02 -5.94
C MET A 78 29.51 -10.43 -5.32
N GLU A 79 28.37 -11.11 -5.36
CA GLU A 79 28.25 -12.52 -4.97
C GLU A 79 28.57 -13.41 -6.19
N SER A 80 28.99 -14.66 -5.96
CA SER A 80 29.02 -15.64 -7.05
C SER A 80 27.62 -15.74 -7.66
N GLU A 81 27.55 -15.85 -8.98
CA GLU A 81 26.29 -15.79 -9.74
C GLU A 81 25.23 -16.76 -9.18
N SER A 82 25.66 -17.97 -8.78
CA SER A 82 24.78 -18.98 -8.17
C SER A 82 24.20 -18.56 -6.82
N ALA A 83 25.00 -17.95 -5.93
CA ALA A 83 24.52 -17.48 -4.63
C ALA A 83 23.54 -16.30 -4.80
N LEU A 84 23.83 -15.42 -5.77
CA LEU A 84 22.97 -14.29 -6.12
C LEU A 84 21.60 -14.77 -6.62
N ILE A 85 21.58 -15.76 -7.51
CA ILE A 85 20.33 -16.35 -8.04
C ILE A 85 19.50 -16.95 -6.91
N VAL A 86 20.08 -17.80 -6.06
CA VAL A 86 19.35 -18.46 -4.96
C VAL A 86 18.75 -17.43 -4.00
N ARG A 87 19.55 -16.42 -3.62
CA ARG A 87 19.11 -15.35 -2.72
C ARG A 87 18.01 -14.49 -3.36
N GLN A 88 18.13 -14.19 -4.64
CA GLN A 88 17.16 -13.38 -5.37
C GLN A 88 15.85 -14.13 -5.60
N VAL A 89 15.89 -15.40 -6.00
CA VAL A 89 14.69 -16.26 -6.14
C VAL A 89 13.96 -16.41 -4.82
N GLY A 90 14.69 -16.68 -3.73
CA GLY A 90 14.09 -16.76 -2.39
C GLY A 90 13.49 -15.43 -1.94
N TYR A 91 14.17 -14.31 -2.20
CA TYR A 91 13.67 -12.98 -1.88
C TYR A 91 12.41 -12.63 -2.67
N ILE A 92 12.42 -12.80 -3.99
CA ILE A 92 11.28 -12.51 -4.87
C ILE A 92 10.11 -13.45 -4.54
N GLY A 93 10.36 -14.75 -4.39
CA GLY A 93 9.34 -15.73 -4.06
C GLY A 93 8.62 -15.39 -2.74
N LEU A 94 9.36 -14.94 -1.72
CA LEU A 94 8.76 -14.47 -0.48
C LEU A 94 7.88 -13.21 -0.68
N LYS A 95 8.26 -12.31 -1.60
CA LYS A 95 7.44 -11.12 -1.92
C LYS A 95 6.18 -11.49 -2.67
N ILE A 96 6.27 -12.37 -3.65
CA ILE A 96 5.11 -12.91 -4.36
C ILE A 96 4.15 -13.57 -3.37
N LYS A 97 4.64 -14.36 -2.42
CA LYS A 97 3.81 -14.93 -1.34
C LYS A 97 3.02 -13.85 -0.59
N TYR A 98 3.70 -12.79 -0.12
CA TYR A 98 3.03 -11.70 0.61
C TYR A 98 2.03 -10.91 -0.25
N ILE A 99 2.32 -10.73 -1.54
CA ILE A 99 1.38 -10.14 -2.50
C ILE A 99 0.13 -11.03 -2.60
N CYS A 100 0.31 -12.34 -2.80
CA CYS A 100 -0.80 -13.30 -2.87
C CYS A 100 -1.63 -13.32 -1.57
N CYS A 101 -1.01 -13.27 -0.39
CA CYS A 101 -1.73 -13.20 0.89
C CYS A 101 -2.58 -11.92 0.99
N ALA A 102 -2.02 -10.74 0.61
CA ALA A 102 -2.79 -9.50 0.58
C ALA A 102 -3.99 -9.60 -0.38
N LEU A 103 -3.77 -10.11 -1.60
CA LEU A 103 -4.83 -10.26 -2.61
C LEU A 103 -5.90 -11.26 -2.20
N GLN A 104 -5.52 -12.39 -1.62
CA GLN A 104 -6.46 -13.37 -1.10
C GLN A 104 -7.38 -12.76 -0.05
N TYR A 105 -6.81 -11.96 0.88
CA TYR A 105 -7.59 -11.24 1.88
C TYR A 105 -8.53 -10.20 1.25
N LEU A 106 -8.07 -9.46 0.23
CA LEU A 106 -8.93 -8.51 -0.48
C LEU A 106 -10.10 -9.21 -1.17
N HIS A 107 -9.81 -10.29 -1.88
CA HIS A 107 -10.81 -11.04 -2.64
C HIS A 107 -11.82 -11.73 -1.72
N SER A 108 -11.42 -12.22 -0.54
CA SER A 108 -12.36 -12.77 0.45
C SER A 108 -13.31 -11.71 1.02
N ASN A 109 -12.94 -10.43 0.94
CA ASN A 109 -13.79 -9.28 1.29
C ASN A 109 -14.54 -8.69 0.08
N ASN A 110 -14.54 -9.38 -1.07
CA ASN A 110 -15.12 -8.92 -2.34
C ASN A 110 -14.55 -7.60 -2.86
N ILE A 111 -13.27 -7.31 -2.59
CA ILE A 111 -12.61 -6.08 -3.03
C ILE A 111 -11.51 -6.42 -4.04
N ILE A 112 -11.53 -5.75 -5.18
CA ILE A 112 -10.45 -5.84 -6.18
C ILE A 112 -9.64 -4.54 -6.13
N HIS A 113 -8.32 -4.64 -6.00
CA HIS A 113 -7.43 -3.46 -5.92
C HIS A 113 -7.32 -2.68 -7.25
N ARG A 114 -7.23 -3.40 -8.38
CA ARG A 114 -7.12 -2.89 -9.76
C ARG A 114 -5.84 -2.12 -10.13
N ASP A 115 -4.97 -1.78 -9.17
CA ASP A 115 -3.66 -1.17 -9.44
C ASP A 115 -2.53 -1.93 -8.72
N ILE A 116 -2.30 -3.19 -9.10
CA ILE A 116 -1.25 -4.02 -8.49
C ILE A 116 0.04 -3.84 -9.28
N LYS A 117 1.04 -3.22 -8.63
CA LYS A 117 2.38 -2.98 -9.15
C LYS A 117 3.38 -2.84 -8.00
N ALA A 118 4.67 -2.97 -8.26
CA ALA A 118 5.69 -3.02 -7.21
C ALA A 118 5.80 -1.71 -6.40
N GLU A 119 5.43 -0.59 -6.99
CA GLU A 119 5.40 0.75 -6.39
C GLU A 119 4.33 0.85 -5.29
N ASN A 120 3.25 0.07 -5.41
CA ASN A 120 2.16 0.03 -4.43
C ASN A 120 2.43 -0.95 -3.26
N PHE A 121 3.68 -1.38 -3.07
CA PHE A 121 4.09 -2.18 -1.91
C PHE A 121 5.23 -1.48 -1.15
N LEU A 122 4.99 -1.19 0.13
CA LEU A 122 5.99 -0.62 1.03
C LEU A 122 6.49 -1.65 2.03
N PHE A 123 7.75 -1.57 2.41
CA PHE A 123 8.27 -2.29 3.57
C PHE A 123 7.88 -1.57 4.85
N LYS A 124 7.39 -2.32 5.84
CA LYS A 124 6.99 -1.76 7.15
C LYS A 124 8.12 -0.95 7.80
N ASN A 125 9.33 -1.53 7.84
CA ASN A 125 10.54 -0.81 8.23
C ASN A 125 11.76 -1.37 7.49
N LYS A 126 12.94 -0.77 7.69
CA LYS A 126 14.18 -1.14 7.01
C LYS A 126 14.65 -2.57 7.30
N ASN A 127 14.28 -3.13 8.46
CA ASN A 127 14.77 -4.41 8.97
C ASN A 127 13.79 -5.57 8.73
N THR A 128 12.53 -5.29 8.41
CA THR A 128 11.55 -6.36 8.13
C THR A 128 11.64 -6.83 6.67
N LYS A 129 11.31 -8.11 6.46
CA LYS A 129 10.99 -8.64 5.13
C LYS A 129 9.54 -8.39 4.72
N ASN A 130 8.70 -7.86 5.62
CA ASN A 130 7.26 -7.76 5.43
C ASN A 130 6.91 -6.55 4.54
N ILE A 131 6.01 -6.76 3.59
CA ILE A 131 5.51 -5.71 2.69
C ILE A 131 4.03 -5.46 2.94
N LYS A 132 3.60 -4.24 2.65
CA LYS A 132 2.25 -3.75 2.82
C LYS A 132 1.76 -3.16 1.52
N LEU A 133 0.64 -3.68 1.02
CA LEU A 133 -0.11 -3.10 -0.08
C LEU A 133 -0.68 -1.75 0.36
N ILE A 134 -0.44 -0.74 -0.45
CA ILE A 134 -0.92 0.63 -0.28
C ILE A 134 -1.77 1.05 -1.48
N ASP A 135 -2.41 2.22 -1.35
CA ASP A 135 -3.12 2.96 -2.39
C ASP A 135 -4.36 2.28 -3.01
N PHE A 136 -5.48 2.41 -2.30
CA PHE A 136 -6.76 1.83 -2.70
C PHE A 136 -7.60 2.78 -3.56
N GLY A 137 -7.01 3.84 -4.12
CA GLY A 137 -7.73 4.85 -4.91
C GLY A 137 -8.43 4.29 -6.15
N MET A 138 -7.92 3.17 -6.68
CA MET A 138 -8.54 2.45 -7.80
C MET A 138 -9.35 1.23 -7.35
N ALA A 139 -9.48 0.93 -6.07
CA ALA A 139 -10.17 -0.29 -5.63
C ALA A 139 -11.68 -0.24 -5.93
N LYS A 140 -12.30 -1.42 -6.06
CA LYS A 140 -13.75 -1.57 -6.26
C LYS A 140 -14.24 -2.81 -5.52
N ARG A 141 -15.38 -2.68 -4.83
CA ARG A 141 -16.13 -3.82 -4.31
C ARG A 141 -17.00 -4.42 -5.40
N LEU A 142 -16.94 -5.75 -5.55
CA LEU A 142 -17.82 -6.53 -6.40
C LEU A 142 -19.24 -6.59 -5.82
#